data_AF-A0A553NPH4-F1
#
_entry.id   AF-A0A553NPH4-F1
#
_cell.length_a   1.000
_cell.length_b   1.000
_cell.length_c   1.000
_cell.angle_alpha   90.00
_cell.angle_beta   90.00
_cell.angle_gamma   90.00
#
_symmetry.space_group_name_H-M   'P 1'
#
loop_
_entity.id
_entity.type
_entity.pdbx_description
1 polymer ?
#
loop_
_entity_poly.entity_id
_entity_poly.type
_entity_poly.pdbx_seq_one_letter_code
_entity_poly.pdbx_strand_id
1 'polypeptide(L)'
;MKSLFSDLFGAIVIALFGLGWFGSSMGVPHPVTTTPPSDTTIVPLLLEGSDLPTVDLSGRSKACDIVIGIDETLWEKNDRNLSALVDLLQDHVDFANRVFTSQVMTEEAGFEDIYFRLSRVQIIFGSCAGFEDRNCTNHRDEYLQKFGNSYYFHDACLGYVFTYLDFHNGTAGLAYKGTACYPFPATNVKSQNVGFITLLNYGQDRPLEDSRITFAHELAHNFGAKHDDEVDNPECVNQGFIMAESDVIEDINGTSVKGPDENKEVFSSCSLKDMTDKLKEIKADRECYINAPYEPDHKPVISICGNGVVDEGEQCDCGHHYNDCHDACCYPAIISPPDRYANASAVPCSTNEKRSCLHPVGLVFGVYVPLVVIFLATILGGVLLSRDWRNSKRCFKHITHGHVRIVG
;
A
#
# COMPACT_ATOMS: atom_id res chain seq x y z
N MET A 1 -10.89 34.46 43.73
CA MET A 1 -10.19 35.70 44.13
C MET A 1 -8.70 35.46 43.97
N LYS A 2 -8.04 36.06 42.96
CA LYS A 2 -6.58 36.11 42.69
C LYS A 2 -5.85 34.74 42.64
N SER A 3 -5.29 34.31 41.50
CA SER A 3 -4.13 34.87 40.79
C SER A 3 -2.91 35.04 41.71
N LEU A 4 -1.90 34.17 41.53
CA LEU A 4 -0.47 34.36 41.80
C LEU A 4 0.24 33.00 41.73
N PHE A 5 0.88 32.69 40.59
CA PHE A 5 2.14 31.94 40.47
C PHE A 5 2.53 31.82 38.97
N SER A 6 2.75 32.98 38.36
CA SER A 6 3.74 33.15 37.29
C SER A 6 4.79 34.17 37.77
N ASP A 7 5.85 34.35 36.99
CA ASP A 7 6.82 35.47 37.06
C ASP A 7 8.00 35.30 38.04
N LEU A 8 8.98 34.49 37.62
CA LEU A 8 10.43 34.72 37.73
C LEU A 8 11.08 33.68 36.79
N PHE A 9 11.71 34.00 35.65
CA PHE A 9 12.79 34.96 35.41
C PHE A 9 12.72 35.59 34.00
N GLY A 10 13.07 36.88 33.87
CA GLY A 10 13.43 37.51 32.58
C GLY A 10 14.89 37.22 32.17
N ALA A 11 15.30 37.20 30.90
CA ALA A 11 15.12 38.16 29.79
C ALA A 11 16.18 39.27 29.74
N ILE A 12 17.36 38.93 29.21
CA ILE A 12 18.53 39.77 28.82
C ILE A 12 19.23 38.99 27.68
N VAL A 13 19.63 39.52 26.51
CA VAL A 13 19.46 40.84 25.87
C VAL A 13 19.46 40.66 24.32
N ILE A 14 19.13 41.70 23.54
CA ILE A 14 19.19 41.73 22.06
C ILE A 14 20.20 42.79 21.56
N ALA A 15 20.73 42.57 20.35
CA ALA A 15 21.50 43.46 19.47
C ALA A 15 23.02 43.60 19.74
N LEU A 16 23.81 43.41 18.67
CA LEU A 16 24.46 44.49 17.90
C LEU A 16 24.77 43.98 16.46
N PHE A 17 24.69 44.92 15.51
CA PHE A 17 25.17 44.98 14.11
C PHE A 17 26.34 44.02 13.71
N GLY A 18 26.53 43.62 12.44
CA GLY A 18 26.02 44.11 11.15
C GLY A 18 27.15 44.04 10.09
N LEU A 19 26.87 44.39 8.82
CA LEU A 19 27.74 44.23 7.63
C LEU A 19 27.87 42.74 7.20
N GLY A 20 27.55 42.28 5.99
CA GLY A 20 27.17 42.93 4.74
C GLY A 20 28.32 42.89 3.73
N TRP A 21 28.13 42.26 2.56
CA TRP A 21 28.93 42.50 1.34
C TRP A 21 28.20 42.09 0.06
N PHE A 22 28.45 42.84 -1.00
CA PHE A 22 27.92 42.64 -2.36
C PHE A 22 28.75 41.63 -3.16
N GLY A 23 28.16 41.03 -4.19
CA GLY A 23 28.86 40.08 -5.06
C GLY A 23 28.14 39.79 -6.38
N SER A 24 27.80 40.81 -7.17
CA SER A 24 27.31 40.63 -8.54
C SER A 24 28.47 40.57 -9.54
N SER A 25 28.44 39.65 -10.50
CA SER A 25 29.15 39.83 -11.78
C SER A 25 28.37 39.19 -12.93
N MET A 26 28.18 39.97 -13.99
CA MET A 26 27.67 39.50 -15.28
C MET A 26 28.80 38.79 -16.06
N GLY A 27 28.46 37.97 -17.06
CA GLY A 27 29.41 37.27 -17.91
C GLY A 27 29.80 38.04 -19.19
N VAL A 28 30.51 37.38 -20.11
CA VAL A 28 30.60 37.64 -21.57
C VAL A 28 31.35 36.45 -22.25
N PRO A 29 31.16 36.13 -23.56
CA PRO A 29 31.46 34.81 -24.12
C PRO A 29 32.55 34.78 -25.25
N HIS A 30 32.68 33.62 -25.91
CA HIS A 30 33.43 33.27 -27.15
C HIS A 30 34.88 32.74 -26.99
N PRO A 31 35.45 31.99 -27.98
CA PRO A 31 34.88 31.59 -29.30
C PRO A 31 34.89 30.07 -29.62
N VAL A 32 34.24 29.73 -30.73
CA VAL A 32 34.24 28.40 -31.39
C VAL A 32 35.47 28.23 -32.29
N THR A 33 36.07 27.04 -32.32
CA THR A 33 36.93 26.56 -33.43
C THR A 33 36.68 25.06 -33.69
N THR A 34 36.92 24.61 -34.92
CA THR A 34 36.34 23.40 -35.52
C THR A 34 37.28 22.20 -35.69
N THR A 35 36.67 21.06 -36.06
CA THR A 35 37.18 19.87 -36.78
C THR A 35 37.92 18.74 -36.02
N PRO A 36 37.80 17.47 -36.47
CA PRO A 36 37.89 16.27 -35.62
C PRO A 36 39.20 15.45 -35.79
N PRO A 37 39.34 14.32 -35.09
CA PRO A 37 39.21 13.05 -35.81
C PRO A 37 38.44 11.94 -35.07
N SER A 38 38.22 10.86 -35.81
CA SER A 38 37.62 9.57 -35.42
C SER A 38 38.32 8.84 -34.27
N ASP A 39 37.54 8.17 -33.42
CA ASP A 39 37.75 6.74 -33.15
C ASP A 39 36.42 6.04 -32.82
N THR A 40 36.31 4.76 -33.18
CA THR A 40 35.14 3.90 -32.98
C THR A 40 35.23 3.13 -31.68
N THR A 41 34.43 3.52 -30.68
CA THR A 41 34.09 2.68 -29.53
C THR A 41 32.59 2.52 -29.43
N ILE A 42 32.10 1.34 -29.84
CA ILE A 42 30.70 0.95 -29.62
C ILE A 42 30.56 0.59 -28.13
N VAL A 43 30.21 1.59 -27.33
CA VAL A 43 29.59 1.38 -26.03
C VAL A 43 28.12 1.01 -26.30
N PRO A 44 27.57 -0.07 -25.71
CA PRO A 44 26.15 -0.34 -25.81
C PRO A 44 25.37 0.83 -25.20
N LEU A 45 24.63 1.54 -26.05
CA LEU A 45 23.68 2.54 -25.60
C LEU A 45 22.60 1.79 -24.81
N LEU A 46 22.53 2.04 -23.51
CA LEU A 46 21.35 1.69 -22.71
C LEU A 46 20.16 2.39 -23.37
N LEU A 47 19.18 1.62 -23.83
CA LEU A 47 17.94 2.17 -24.37
C LEU A 47 17.13 2.75 -23.22
N GLU A 48 17.24 4.06 -23.02
CA GLU A 48 16.23 4.85 -22.33
C GLU A 48 14.92 4.81 -23.13
N GLY A 49 13.78 4.70 -22.43
CA GLY A 49 12.47 5.12 -22.92
C GLY A 49 11.89 4.36 -24.12
N SER A 50 11.24 3.22 -23.86
CA SER A 50 10.01 2.91 -24.60
C SER A 50 8.86 3.72 -23.99
N ASP A 51 8.89 5.04 -24.19
CA ASP A 51 7.83 5.95 -23.76
C ASP A 51 6.50 5.47 -24.35
N LEU A 52 5.61 5.01 -23.47
CA LEU A 52 4.27 4.59 -23.85
C LEU A 52 3.54 5.80 -24.46
N PRO A 53 2.85 5.66 -25.61
CA PRO A 53 2.06 6.76 -26.17
C PRO A 53 1.08 7.28 -25.12
N THR A 54 1.25 8.55 -24.72
CA THR A 54 0.49 9.13 -23.61
C THR A 54 -0.99 9.22 -23.96
N VAL A 55 -1.81 8.75 -23.02
CA VAL A 55 -3.27 8.70 -23.17
C VAL A 55 -3.83 10.02 -22.68
N ASP A 56 -4.68 10.67 -23.47
CA ASP A 56 -5.42 11.81 -22.97
C ASP A 56 -6.57 11.33 -22.08
N LEU A 57 -6.33 11.38 -20.77
CA LEU A 57 -7.34 11.13 -19.73
C LEU A 57 -8.03 12.42 -19.27
N SER A 58 -7.76 13.56 -19.92
CA SER A 58 -8.39 14.85 -19.59
C SER A 58 -9.92 14.78 -19.73
N GLY A 59 -10.61 15.33 -18.74
CA GLY A 59 -12.08 15.33 -18.70
C GLY A 59 -12.70 14.09 -18.05
N ARG A 60 -11.95 12.99 -17.88
CA ARG A 60 -12.42 11.83 -17.11
C ARG A 60 -12.61 12.21 -15.65
N SER A 61 -13.72 11.77 -15.06
CA SER A 61 -14.27 12.28 -13.79
C SER A 61 -14.56 11.21 -12.73
N LYS A 62 -14.48 9.93 -13.11
CA LYS A 62 -14.75 8.77 -12.26
C LYS A 62 -13.54 7.86 -12.15
N ALA A 63 -12.89 7.85 -10.99
CA ALA A 63 -11.76 6.98 -10.72
C ALA A 63 -12.22 5.60 -10.24
N CYS A 64 -11.80 4.55 -10.96
CA CYS A 64 -11.66 3.21 -10.42
C CYS A 64 -10.33 3.15 -9.66
N ASP A 65 -10.41 3.38 -8.35
CA ASP A 65 -9.24 3.37 -7.47
C ASP A 65 -8.68 1.95 -7.31
N ILE A 66 -7.45 1.77 -7.78
CA ILE A 66 -6.66 0.56 -7.60
C ILE A 66 -5.71 0.77 -6.42
N VAL A 67 -5.78 -0.12 -5.44
CA VAL A 67 -4.79 -0.22 -4.36
C VAL A 67 -3.85 -1.36 -4.67
N ILE A 68 -2.53 -1.11 -4.64
CA ILE A 68 -1.53 -2.14 -4.95
C ILE A 68 -0.64 -2.42 -3.74
N GLY A 69 -0.63 -3.68 -3.33
CA GLY A 69 0.34 -4.24 -2.39
C GLY A 69 1.61 -4.68 -3.11
N ILE A 70 2.76 -4.31 -2.55
CA ILE A 70 4.08 -4.82 -2.95
C ILE A 70 4.50 -5.77 -1.84
N ASP A 71 4.71 -7.05 -2.17
CA ASP A 71 5.11 -8.03 -1.17
C ASP A 71 6.61 -8.02 -0.85
N GLU A 72 6.99 -8.75 0.20
CA GLU A 72 8.38 -8.81 0.65
C GLU A 72 9.36 -9.25 -0.45
N THR A 73 8.94 -10.05 -1.42
CA THR A 73 9.84 -10.58 -2.45
C THR A 73 10.17 -9.52 -3.50
N LEU A 74 9.18 -8.74 -3.92
CA LEU A 74 9.39 -7.62 -4.85
C LEU A 74 10.06 -6.43 -4.17
N TRP A 75 9.70 -6.17 -2.90
CA TRP A 75 10.32 -5.13 -2.09
C TRP A 75 11.84 -5.31 -1.93
N GLU A 76 12.29 -6.53 -1.58
CA GLU A 76 13.72 -6.83 -1.46
C GLU A 76 14.43 -6.95 -2.83
N LYS A 77 13.77 -7.49 -3.86
CA LYS A 77 14.32 -7.58 -5.23
C LYS A 77 14.68 -6.22 -5.81
N ASN A 78 13.93 -5.17 -5.49
CA ASN A 78 14.16 -3.81 -5.98
C ASN A 78 14.97 -2.94 -5.01
N ASP A 79 15.86 -3.54 -4.21
CA ASP A 79 16.71 -2.85 -3.21
C ASP A 79 15.93 -1.92 -2.25
N ARG A 80 14.65 -2.23 -1.98
CA ARG A 80 13.73 -1.40 -1.17
C ARG A 80 13.55 0.03 -1.72
N ASN A 81 13.77 0.22 -3.02
CA ASN A 81 13.60 1.50 -3.70
C ASN A 81 12.12 1.75 -4.01
N LEU A 82 11.43 2.41 -3.08
CA LEU A 82 10.02 2.77 -3.21
C LEU A 82 9.74 3.63 -4.45
N SER A 83 10.63 4.57 -4.83
CA SER A 83 10.36 5.44 -5.99
C SER A 83 10.26 4.61 -7.27
N ALA A 84 11.28 3.78 -7.54
CA ALA A 84 11.29 2.93 -8.73
C ALA A 84 10.14 1.90 -8.73
N LEU A 85 9.66 1.47 -7.55
CA LEU A 85 8.47 0.63 -7.46
C LEU A 85 7.18 1.39 -7.74
N VAL A 86 7.01 2.62 -7.23
CA VAL A 86 5.85 3.47 -7.54
C VAL A 86 5.83 3.82 -9.03
N ASP A 87 6.98 4.16 -9.62
CA ASP A 87 7.12 4.43 -11.06
C ASP A 87 6.71 3.19 -11.88
N LEU A 88 7.18 1.99 -11.50
CA LEU A 88 6.80 0.72 -12.10
C LEU A 88 5.29 0.43 -12.01
N LEU A 89 4.66 0.70 -10.85
CA LEU A 89 3.22 0.49 -10.66
C LEU A 89 2.38 1.49 -11.46
N GLN A 90 2.78 2.75 -11.49
CA GLN A 90 2.12 3.80 -12.26
C GLN A 90 2.14 3.46 -13.75
N ASP A 91 3.29 3.02 -14.26
CA ASP A 91 3.47 2.57 -15.65
C ASP A 91 2.54 1.40 -16.06
N HIS A 92 2.27 0.45 -15.15
CA HIS A 92 1.26 -0.59 -15.39
C HIS A 92 -0.17 -0.05 -15.41
N VAL A 93 -0.49 0.93 -14.55
CA VAL A 93 -1.80 1.59 -14.52
C VAL A 93 -2.02 2.48 -15.74
N ASP A 94 -0.98 3.15 -16.24
CA ASP A 94 -1.03 3.96 -17.47
C ASP A 94 -1.20 3.08 -18.72
N PHE A 95 -0.53 1.92 -18.76
CA PHE A 95 -0.80 0.89 -19.77
C PHE A 95 -2.25 0.39 -19.72
N ALA A 96 -2.76 0.06 -18.53
CA ALA A 96 -4.13 -0.39 -18.35
C ALA A 96 -5.13 0.69 -18.79
N ASN A 97 -4.91 1.96 -18.43
CA ASN A 97 -5.69 3.09 -18.93
C ASN A 97 -5.67 3.10 -20.46
N ARG A 98 -4.50 3.10 -21.11
CA ARG A 98 -4.36 3.13 -22.58
C ARG A 98 -5.22 2.09 -23.29
N VAL A 99 -5.15 0.85 -22.83
CA VAL A 99 -5.90 -0.27 -23.44
C VAL A 99 -7.39 -0.13 -23.16
N PHE A 100 -7.80 0.11 -21.90
CA PHE A 100 -9.22 0.14 -21.55
C PHE A 100 -9.94 1.38 -22.07
N THR A 101 -9.35 2.57 -22.00
CA THR A 101 -9.99 3.83 -22.41
C THR A 101 -10.12 3.98 -23.93
N SER A 102 -9.31 3.25 -24.71
CA SER A 102 -9.41 3.22 -26.17
C SER A 102 -10.37 2.15 -26.71
N GLN A 103 -10.67 1.11 -25.93
CA GLN A 103 -11.41 -0.07 -26.43
C GLN A 103 -12.73 -0.39 -25.72
N VAL A 104 -12.88 -0.09 -24.41
CA VAL A 104 -14.08 -0.45 -23.62
C VAL A 104 -14.66 0.68 -22.77
N MET A 105 -13.84 1.61 -22.27
CA MET A 105 -14.27 2.81 -21.54
C MET A 105 -14.40 4.02 -22.50
N THR A 106 -15.18 3.85 -23.57
CA THR A 106 -15.36 4.82 -24.66
C THR A 106 -16.69 5.59 -24.55
N GLU A 107 -16.84 6.66 -25.34
CA GLU A 107 -18.06 7.48 -25.42
C GLU A 107 -19.24 6.68 -26.04
N GLU A 108 -18.96 5.85 -27.04
CA GLU A 108 -19.97 4.98 -27.68
C GLU A 108 -20.55 3.94 -26.69
N ALA A 109 -19.74 3.52 -25.72
CA ALA A 109 -20.17 2.63 -24.65
C ALA A 109 -20.82 3.37 -23.46
N GLY A 110 -20.67 4.70 -23.37
CA GLY A 110 -21.16 5.53 -22.27
C GLY A 110 -20.34 5.36 -20.98
N PHE A 111 -19.03 5.15 -21.12
CA PHE A 111 -18.06 4.91 -20.04
C PHE A 111 -16.81 5.81 -20.15
N GLU A 112 -16.90 6.88 -20.95
CA GLU A 112 -15.86 7.88 -21.20
C GLU A 112 -15.38 8.59 -19.93
N ASP A 113 -16.23 8.72 -18.92
CA ASP A 113 -15.87 9.33 -17.63
C ASP A 113 -14.89 8.48 -16.78
N ILE A 114 -14.76 7.18 -17.05
CA ILE A 114 -14.11 6.21 -16.15
C ILE A 114 -12.63 6.05 -16.48
N TYR A 115 -11.75 6.04 -15.47
CA TYR A 115 -10.33 5.71 -15.62
C TYR A 115 -9.79 4.96 -14.40
N PHE A 116 -8.65 4.30 -14.53
CA PHE A 116 -7.93 3.69 -13.42
C PHE A 116 -7.00 4.70 -12.74
N ARG A 117 -7.02 4.73 -11.40
CA ARG A 117 -6.12 5.55 -10.61
C ARG A 117 -5.37 4.68 -9.61
N LEU A 118 -4.04 4.80 -9.59
CA LEU A 118 -3.22 4.23 -8.53
C LEU A 118 -3.42 5.07 -7.26
N SER A 119 -4.34 4.67 -6.39
CA SER A 119 -4.77 5.48 -5.25
C SER A 119 -3.89 5.30 -4.01
N ARG A 120 -3.45 4.07 -3.76
CA ARG A 120 -2.58 3.72 -2.64
C ARG A 120 -1.62 2.58 -3.01
N VAL A 121 -0.37 2.72 -2.58
CA VAL A 121 0.66 1.68 -2.62
C VAL A 121 0.98 1.28 -1.18
N GLN A 122 0.93 -0.01 -0.87
CA GLN A 122 1.20 -0.53 0.47
C GLN A 122 2.30 -1.60 0.43
N ILE A 123 3.32 -1.49 1.29
CA ILE A 123 4.29 -2.56 1.46
C ILE A 123 3.72 -3.60 2.42
N ILE A 124 3.56 -4.83 1.94
CA ILE A 124 2.98 -5.95 2.69
C ILE A 124 4.02 -7.03 2.99
N PHE A 125 3.84 -7.73 4.11
CA PHE A 125 4.79 -8.74 4.60
C PHE A 125 4.09 -10.06 4.94
N GLY A 126 4.79 -11.16 4.75
CA GLY A 126 4.28 -12.50 5.01
C GLY A 126 3.26 -12.97 3.98
N SER A 127 3.45 -12.64 2.70
CA SER A 127 2.56 -13.05 1.59
C SER A 127 2.41 -14.57 1.50
N CYS A 128 3.50 -15.30 1.76
CA CYS A 128 3.53 -16.77 1.85
C CYS A 128 3.52 -17.31 3.30
N ALA A 129 3.35 -16.46 4.33
CA ALA A 129 3.33 -16.94 5.71
C ALA A 129 1.99 -17.63 6.06
N GLY A 130 2.05 -18.71 6.84
CA GLY A 130 0.88 -19.54 7.16
C GLY A 130 0.46 -20.50 6.03
N PHE A 131 1.40 -20.89 5.16
CA PHE A 131 1.24 -22.04 4.25
C PHE A 131 1.77 -23.37 4.82
N GLU A 132 2.41 -23.34 6.01
CA GLU A 132 2.84 -24.49 6.82
C GLU A 132 3.48 -25.63 6.00
N ASP A 133 4.77 -25.45 5.67
CA ASP A 133 5.62 -26.36 4.88
C ASP A 133 5.15 -26.67 3.44
N ARG A 134 3.98 -26.18 2.99
CA ARG A 134 3.56 -26.23 1.59
C ARG A 134 4.15 -25.05 0.80
N ASN A 135 4.54 -25.30 -0.44
CA ASN A 135 4.91 -24.21 -1.34
C ASN A 135 3.67 -23.37 -1.69
N CYS A 136 3.62 -22.12 -1.23
CA CYS A 136 2.56 -21.17 -1.54
C CYS A 136 2.36 -20.99 -3.06
N THR A 137 3.44 -21.04 -3.84
CA THR A 137 3.39 -20.78 -5.28
C THR A 137 2.80 -21.94 -6.10
N ASN A 138 2.63 -23.12 -5.47
CA ASN A 138 1.84 -24.25 -5.99
C ASN A 138 0.33 -24.10 -5.71
N HIS A 139 -0.07 -23.11 -4.91
CA HIS A 139 -1.43 -22.93 -4.40
C HIS A 139 -1.96 -21.52 -4.71
N ARG A 140 -1.85 -21.08 -5.97
CA ARG A 140 -2.22 -19.72 -6.44
C ARG A 140 -3.61 -19.26 -6.00
N ASP A 141 -4.60 -20.15 -6.01
CA ASP A 141 -5.98 -19.85 -5.59
C ASP A 141 -6.09 -19.61 -4.07
N GLU A 142 -5.31 -20.33 -3.26
CA GLU A 142 -5.22 -20.13 -1.81
C GLU A 142 -4.42 -18.85 -1.48
N TYR A 143 -3.40 -18.51 -2.28
CA TYR A 143 -2.65 -17.26 -2.17
C TYR A 143 -3.56 -16.04 -2.43
N LEU A 144 -4.26 -16.01 -3.57
CA LEU A 144 -5.23 -14.96 -3.88
C LEU A 144 -6.35 -14.88 -2.83
N GLN A 145 -6.87 -16.03 -2.37
CA GLN A 145 -7.88 -16.05 -1.32
C GLN A 145 -7.34 -15.50 0.00
N LYS A 146 -6.11 -15.82 0.41
CA LYS A 146 -5.50 -15.28 1.64
C LYS A 146 -5.34 -13.76 1.52
N PHE A 147 -4.85 -13.25 0.39
CA PHE A 147 -4.73 -11.81 0.14
C PHE A 147 -6.08 -11.08 0.33
N GLY A 148 -7.15 -11.55 -0.33
CA GLY A 148 -8.50 -10.99 -0.19
C GLY A 148 -9.18 -11.21 1.18
N ASN A 149 -8.59 -12.00 2.09
CA ASN A 149 -9.05 -12.13 3.48
C ASN A 149 -8.26 -11.22 4.43
N SER A 150 -6.97 -11.03 4.17
CA SER A 150 -6.03 -10.40 5.10
C SER A 150 -5.96 -8.88 4.95
N TYR A 151 -6.16 -8.34 3.75
CA TYR A 151 -6.00 -6.91 3.48
C TYR A 151 -7.31 -6.27 3.04
N TYR A 152 -7.53 -5.02 3.48
CA TYR A 152 -8.83 -4.34 3.35
C TYR A 152 -8.91 -3.53 2.05
N PHE A 153 -9.49 -4.14 1.00
CA PHE A 153 -9.72 -3.50 -0.31
C PHE A 153 -11.20 -3.19 -0.57
N HIS A 154 -12.06 -3.27 0.45
CA HIS A 154 -13.50 -3.05 0.31
C HIS A 154 -13.87 -1.64 -0.15
N ASP A 155 -13.06 -0.64 0.22
CA ASP A 155 -13.25 0.77 -0.15
C ASP A 155 -12.60 1.14 -1.50
N ALA A 156 -11.94 0.18 -2.16
CA ALA A 156 -11.29 0.35 -3.45
C ALA A 156 -12.11 -0.29 -4.57
N CYS A 157 -11.92 0.20 -5.80
CA CYS A 157 -12.49 -0.44 -6.99
C CYS A 157 -11.89 -1.84 -7.18
N LEU A 158 -10.56 -1.94 -7.05
CA LEU A 158 -9.76 -3.17 -7.17
C LEU A 158 -8.56 -3.15 -6.21
N GLY A 159 -8.13 -4.32 -5.75
CA GLY A 159 -6.92 -4.52 -4.94
C GLY A 159 -5.96 -5.54 -5.57
N TYR A 160 -4.68 -5.21 -5.74
CA TYR A 160 -3.72 -6.09 -6.41
C TYR A 160 -2.48 -6.38 -5.55
N VAL A 161 -1.86 -7.55 -5.70
CA VAL A 161 -0.46 -7.76 -5.30
C VAL A 161 0.45 -7.75 -6.53
N PHE A 162 1.55 -7.01 -6.44
CA PHE A 162 2.71 -7.20 -7.31
C PHE A 162 3.79 -7.92 -6.49
N THR A 163 4.24 -9.07 -6.99
CA THR A 163 5.15 -9.98 -6.29
C THR A 163 6.29 -10.45 -7.20
N TYR A 164 7.32 -11.03 -6.60
CA TYR A 164 8.46 -11.65 -7.27
C TYR A 164 8.54 -13.16 -6.97
N LEU A 165 7.38 -13.78 -6.74
CA LEU A 165 7.22 -15.22 -6.53
C LEU A 165 7.07 -15.97 -7.87
N ASP A 166 7.80 -17.08 -8.03
CA ASP A 166 7.70 -17.95 -9.22
C ASP A 166 6.55 -18.97 -9.03
N PHE A 167 5.42 -18.74 -9.70
CA PHE A 167 4.21 -19.58 -9.56
C PHE A 167 4.22 -20.81 -10.46
N HIS A 168 3.70 -21.90 -9.92
CA HIS A 168 3.68 -23.20 -10.59
C HIS A 168 2.98 -23.14 -11.96
N ASN A 169 3.44 -23.97 -12.90
CA ASN A 169 3.09 -23.94 -14.32
C ASN A 169 3.35 -22.59 -15.03
N GLY A 170 4.20 -21.73 -14.46
CA GLY A 170 4.54 -20.43 -15.02
C GLY A 170 3.38 -19.42 -15.00
N THR A 171 2.53 -19.51 -13.98
CA THR A 171 1.38 -18.62 -13.80
C THR A 171 1.86 -17.17 -13.66
N ALA A 172 1.49 -16.31 -14.60
CA ALA A 172 1.88 -14.91 -14.64
C ALA A 172 1.04 -14.00 -13.70
N GLY A 173 -0.22 -14.36 -13.47
CA GLY A 173 -1.16 -13.67 -12.60
C GLY A 173 -2.37 -14.52 -12.25
N LEU A 174 -3.26 -13.99 -11.41
CA LEU A 174 -4.60 -14.54 -11.17
C LEU A 174 -5.50 -13.48 -10.54
N ALA A 175 -6.71 -13.30 -11.10
CA ALA A 175 -7.76 -12.47 -10.56
C ALA A 175 -9.13 -13.20 -10.49
N TYR A 176 -10.00 -12.75 -9.60
CA TYR A 176 -11.38 -13.24 -9.56
C TYR A 176 -12.21 -12.65 -10.72
N LYS A 177 -12.99 -13.50 -11.39
CA LYS A 177 -13.76 -13.13 -12.57
C LYS A 177 -15.06 -12.37 -12.22
N GLY A 178 -15.26 -11.18 -12.80
CA GLY A 178 -16.48 -10.39 -12.68
C GLY A 178 -16.70 -9.71 -11.33
N THR A 179 -15.63 -9.46 -10.57
CA THR A 179 -15.65 -8.98 -9.18
C THR A 179 -15.16 -7.54 -8.98
N ALA A 180 -14.94 -6.75 -10.04
CA ALA A 180 -14.78 -5.30 -9.88
C ALA A 180 -15.94 -4.71 -9.05
N CYS A 181 -15.62 -3.82 -8.10
CA CYS A 181 -16.55 -3.30 -7.07
C CYS A 181 -17.15 -4.34 -6.07
N TYR A 182 -16.55 -5.53 -5.90
CA TYR A 182 -17.06 -6.58 -5.00
C TYR A 182 -16.21 -6.81 -3.73
N PRO A 183 -16.79 -6.84 -2.50
CA PRO A 183 -18.16 -6.53 -2.10
C PRO A 183 -18.26 -5.19 -1.37
N PHE A 184 -18.96 -4.22 -1.97
CA PHE A 184 -19.33 -2.97 -1.32
C PHE A 184 -20.86 -2.84 -1.19
N PRO A 185 -21.44 -2.59 0.00
CA PRO A 185 -20.91 -2.74 1.35
C PRO A 185 -21.66 -3.84 2.12
N ALA A 186 -21.13 -5.08 2.11
CA ALA A 186 -21.66 -6.20 2.89
C ALA A 186 -20.64 -6.62 3.96
N THR A 187 -20.90 -6.26 5.21
CA THR A 187 -20.01 -6.57 6.35
C THR A 187 -19.77 -8.08 6.47
N ASN A 188 -18.51 -8.47 6.70
CA ASN A 188 -18.01 -9.85 6.86
C ASN A 188 -17.92 -10.72 5.59
N VAL A 189 -18.04 -10.13 4.38
CA VAL A 189 -17.69 -10.83 3.14
C VAL A 189 -16.21 -10.60 2.83
N LYS A 190 -15.51 -11.62 2.33
CA LYS A 190 -14.10 -11.56 1.89
C LYS A 190 -13.96 -10.62 0.68
N SER A 191 -12.86 -9.86 0.55
CA SER A 191 -12.61 -9.07 -0.66
C SER A 191 -12.43 -10.02 -1.84
N GLN A 192 -13.23 -9.84 -2.90
CA GLN A 192 -13.09 -10.59 -4.16
C GLN A 192 -12.76 -9.69 -5.35
N ASN A 193 -12.79 -8.36 -5.20
CA ASN A 193 -12.26 -7.37 -6.12
C ASN A 193 -10.72 -7.39 -6.20
N VAL A 194 -10.11 -8.58 -6.13
CA VAL A 194 -8.67 -8.75 -5.99
C VAL A 194 -8.05 -9.59 -7.10
N GLY A 195 -6.76 -9.33 -7.34
CA GLY A 195 -5.87 -10.10 -8.20
C GLY A 195 -4.42 -10.06 -7.71
N PHE A 196 -3.54 -10.79 -8.39
CA PHE A 196 -2.09 -10.59 -8.30
C PHE A 196 -1.43 -10.76 -9.66
N ILE A 197 -0.25 -10.15 -9.83
CA ILE A 197 0.69 -10.49 -10.91
C ILE A 197 2.08 -10.76 -10.33
N THR A 198 2.85 -11.60 -11.02
CA THR A 198 4.28 -11.79 -10.72
C THR A 198 5.17 -11.22 -11.81
N LEU A 199 6.32 -10.69 -11.40
CA LEU A 199 7.41 -10.21 -12.26
C LEU A 199 8.55 -11.24 -12.40
N LEU A 200 8.36 -12.46 -11.88
CA LEU A 200 9.27 -13.60 -12.00
C LEU A 200 8.55 -14.78 -12.64
N ASN A 201 9.14 -15.43 -13.64
CA ASN A 201 8.61 -16.66 -14.23
C ASN A 201 9.75 -17.60 -14.65
N TYR A 202 9.69 -18.87 -14.26
CA TYR A 202 10.74 -19.88 -14.53
C TYR A 202 12.16 -19.41 -14.13
N GLY A 203 12.26 -18.71 -13.00
CA GLY A 203 13.50 -18.13 -12.50
C GLY A 203 14.08 -16.98 -13.35
N GLN A 204 13.31 -16.37 -14.25
CA GLN A 204 13.72 -15.24 -15.08
C GLN A 204 12.84 -14.01 -14.80
N ASP A 205 13.48 -12.84 -14.71
CA ASP A 205 12.84 -11.52 -14.68
C ASP A 205 11.91 -11.38 -15.90
N ARG A 206 10.64 -11.06 -15.68
CA ARG A 206 9.68 -10.87 -16.78
C ARG A 206 9.89 -9.51 -17.46
N PRO A 207 9.83 -9.43 -18.80
CA PRO A 207 9.83 -8.16 -19.51
C PRO A 207 8.67 -7.25 -19.08
N LEU A 208 8.93 -5.95 -19.03
CA LEU A 208 7.94 -4.94 -18.65
C LEU A 208 6.71 -4.92 -19.57
N GLU A 209 6.89 -5.17 -20.87
CA GLU A 209 5.81 -5.33 -21.85
C GLU A 209 4.87 -6.48 -21.44
N ASP A 210 5.43 -7.64 -21.13
CA ASP A 210 4.65 -8.83 -20.77
C ASP A 210 3.94 -8.69 -19.43
N SER A 211 4.54 -8.00 -18.45
CA SER A 211 3.91 -7.76 -17.14
C SER A 211 2.79 -6.73 -17.20
N ARG A 212 2.93 -5.68 -18.02
CA ARG A 212 1.86 -4.74 -18.38
C ARG A 212 0.66 -5.45 -19.01
N ILE A 213 0.91 -6.33 -20.00
CA ILE A 213 -0.15 -7.14 -20.65
C ILE A 213 -0.83 -8.07 -19.63
N THR A 214 -0.06 -8.75 -18.77
CA THR A 214 -0.63 -9.56 -17.67
C THR A 214 -1.53 -8.73 -16.75
N PHE A 215 -1.11 -7.52 -16.36
CA PHE A 215 -1.95 -6.67 -15.51
C PHE A 215 -3.27 -6.31 -16.20
N ALA A 216 -3.26 -5.94 -17.48
CA ALA A 216 -4.47 -5.67 -18.24
C ALA A 216 -5.38 -6.91 -18.40
N HIS A 217 -4.79 -8.10 -18.56
CA HIS A 217 -5.51 -9.38 -18.60
C HIS A 217 -6.24 -9.67 -17.28
N GLU A 218 -5.54 -9.58 -16.14
CA GLU A 218 -6.15 -9.82 -14.83
C GLU A 218 -7.23 -8.77 -14.49
N LEU A 219 -7.02 -7.50 -14.87
CA LEU A 219 -8.05 -6.46 -14.74
C LEU A 219 -9.29 -6.83 -15.57
N ALA A 220 -9.11 -7.29 -16.80
CA ALA A 220 -10.22 -7.68 -17.67
C ALA A 220 -11.00 -8.88 -17.10
N HIS A 221 -10.33 -9.82 -16.44
CA HIS A 221 -11.00 -10.83 -15.61
C HIS A 221 -11.85 -10.20 -14.50
N ASN A 222 -11.35 -9.23 -13.72
CA ASN A 222 -12.21 -8.54 -12.73
C ASN A 222 -13.40 -7.82 -13.40
N PHE A 223 -13.24 -7.31 -14.62
CA PHE A 223 -14.33 -6.80 -15.47
C PHE A 223 -15.12 -7.90 -16.20
N GLY A 224 -14.96 -9.17 -15.86
CA GLY A 224 -15.85 -10.26 -16.28
C GLY A 224 -15.47 -10.94 -17.59
N ALA A 225 -14.40 -10.51 -18.28
CA ALA A 225 -13.86 -11.22 -19.43
C ALA A 225 -13.45 -12.66 -19.04
N LYS A 226 -13.69 -13.58 -19.96
CA LYS A 226 -13.14 -14.94 -19.94
C LYS A 226 -11.83 -14.97 -20.72
N HIS A 227 -11.13 -16.10 -20.72
CA HIS A 227 -10.15 -16.30 -21.78
C HIS A 227 -10.88 -16.38 -23.13
N ASP A 228 -10.27 -15.87 -24.19
CA ASP A 228 -10.85 -15.94 -25.53
C ASP A 228 -10.98 -17.40 -26.00
N ASP A 229 -10.10 -18.28 -25.52
CA ASP A 229 -10.11 -19.72 -25.77
C ASP A 229 -11.21 -20.49 -25.00
N GLU A 230 -11.85 -19.88 -23.98
CA GLU A 230 -13.07 -20.41 -23.32
C GLU A 230 -14.35 -20.15 -24.17
N VAL A 231 -14.28 -19.38 -25.26
CA VAL A 231 -15.45 -18.92 -26.04
C VAL A 231 -15.56 -19.68 -27.35
N ASP A 232 -16.75 -20.21 -27.67
CA ASP A 232 -17.03 -20.84 -28.98
C ASP A 232 -17.23 -19.80 -30.10
N ASN A 233 -16.18 -19.00 -30.38
CA ASN A 233 -16.15 -18.00 -31.46
C ASN A 233 -14.76 -17.95 -32.15
N PRO A 234 -14.65 -18.38 -33.43
CA PRO A 234 -13.40 -18.32 -34.19
C PRO A 234 -12.79 -16.92 -34.40
N GLU A 235 -13.55 -15.84 -34.18
CA GLU A 235 -13.02 -14.46 -34.24
C GLU A 235 -12.22 -14.05 -33.00
N CYS A 236 -12.28 -14.86 -31.92
CA CYS A 236 -11.64 -14.57 -30.64
C CYS A 236 -10.58 -15.63 -30.29
N VAL A 237 -10.94 -16.91 -30.42
CA VAL A 237 -10.07 -18.06 -30.12
C VAL A 237 -8.81 -18.03 -30.97
N ASN A 238 -7.67 -18.37 -30.36
CA ASN A 238 -6.43 -18.64 -31.09
C ASN A 238 -5.92 -17.44 -31.95
N GLN A 239 -6.21 -16.21 -31.54
CA GLN A 239 -5.77 -14.97 -32.21
C GLN A 239 -4.62 -14.23 -31.50
N GLY A 240 -4.26 -14.59 -30.27
CA GLY A 240 -3.21 -13.90 -29.51
C GLY A 240 -3.60 -12.51 -28.98
N PHE A 241 -4.88 -12.29 -28.71
CA PHE A 241 -5.37 -11.11 -28.00
C PHE A 241 -4.96 -11.12 -26.52
N ILE A 242 -5.15 -10.00 -25.80
CA ILE A 242 -4.82 -9.88 -24.37
C ILE A 242 -5.41 -11.04 -23.54
N MET A 243 -6.64 -11.49 -23.84
CA MET A 243 -7.33 -12.54 -23.09
C MET A 243 -7.07 -13.96 -23.61
N ALA A 244 -6.07 -14.20 -24.46
CA ALA A 244 -5.63 -15.56 -24.77
C ALA A 244 -5.01 -16.25 -23.55
N GLU A 245 -5.13 -17.58 -23.44
CA GLU A 245 -4.46 -18.36 -22.38
C GLU A 245 -2.93 -18.42 -22.55
N SER A 246 -2.44 -18.12 -23.76
CA SER A 246 -1.03 -18.22 -24.15
C SER A 246 -0.71 -17.19 -25.26
N ASP A 247 0.55 -16.76 -25.34
CA ASP A 247 1.06 -16.01 -26.50
C ASP A 247 1.32 -16.90 -27.72
N VAL A 248 1.15 -18.22 -27.57
CA VAL A 248 1.27 -19.22 -28.63
C VAL A 248 -0.10 -19.56 -29.19
N ILE A 249 -0.23 -19.45 -30.52
CA ILE A 249 -1.41 -19.85 -31.30
C ILE A 249 -1.06 -21.03 -32.24
N GLU A 250 -2.05 -21.80 -32.66
CA GLU A 250 -1.92 -22.78 -33.75
C GLU A 250 -2.16 -22.10 -35.11
N ASP A 251 -1.22 -22.25 -36.05
CA ASP A 251 -1.41 -21.77 -37.44
C ASP A 251 -2.40 -22.65 -38.24
N ILE A 252 -2.67 -22.27 -39.48
CA ILE A 252 -3.56 -23.03 -40.39
C ILE A 252 -3.10 -24.48 -40.68
N ASN A 253 -1.88 -24.85 -40.29
CA ASN A 253 -1.31 -26.18 -40.42
C ASN A 253 -1.26 -26.96 -39.09
N GLY A 254 -1.78 -26.39 -37.99
CA GLY A 254 -1.69 -26.94 -36.63
C GLY A 254 -0.30 -26.82 -36.02
N THR A 255 0.50 -25.84 -36.45
CA THR A 255 1.84 -25.56 -35.92
C THR A 255 1.75 -24.48 -34.87
N SER A 256 2.29 -24.74 -33.67
CA SER A 256 2.44 -23.73 -32.62
C SER A 256 3.38 -22.61 -33.06
N VAL A 257 2.86 -21.39 -33.15
CA VAL A 257 3.57 -20.16 -33.52
C VAL A 257 3.23 -19.04 -32.53
N LYS A 258 4.07 -18.02 -32.43
CA LYS A 258 3.74 -16.82 -31.64
C LYS A 258 2.56 -16.08 -32.28
N GLY A 259 1.64 -15.58 -31.46
CA GLY A 259 0.54 -14.73 -31.90
C GLY A 259 1.01 -13.43 -32.58
N PRO A 260 0.16 -12.80 -33.43
CA PRO A 260 0.47 -11.53 -34.07
C PRO A 260 0.77 -10.43 -33.04
N ASP A 261 1.89 -9.72 -33.19
CA ASP A 261 2.26 -8.64 -32.26
C ASP A 261 1.21 -7.50 -32.24
N GLU A 262 0.46 -7.33 -33.33
CA GLU A 262 -0.66 -6.38 -33.46
C GLU A 262 -1.89 -6.70 -32.57
N ASN A 263 -2.06 -7.95 -32.11
CA ASN A 263 -3.18 -8.36 -31.26
C ASN A 263 -2.85 -8.29 -29.76
N LYS A 264 -1.57 -8.26 -29.38
CA LYS A 264 -1.10 -8.31 -27.98
C LYS A 264 -1.64 -7.22 -27.05
N GLU A 265 -1.91 -6.03 -27.58
CA GLU A 265 -2.46 -4.90 -26.82
C GLU A 265 -3.96 -4.67 -27.13
N VAL A 266 -4.62 -5.65 -27.75
CA VAL A 266 -6.00 -5.58 -28.21
C VAL A 266 -6.85 -6.64 -27.50
N PHE A 267 -8.05 -6.26 -27.09
CA PHE A 267 -9.07 -7.19 -26.61
C PHE A 267 -9.91 -7.71 -27.79
N SER A 268 -10.24 -9.01 -27.77
CA SER A 268 -11.16 -9.59 -28.76
C SER A 268 -12.56 -8.98 -28.67
N SER A 269 -13.37 -9.14 -29.72
CA SER A 269 -14.79 -8.76 -29.72
C SER A 269 -15.59 -9.47 -28.61
N CYS A 270 -15.20 -10.69 -28.23
CA CYS A 270 -15.80 -11.44 -27.13
C CYS A 270 -15.49 -10.80 -25.77
N SER A 271 -14.20 -10.51 -25.53
CA SER A 271 -13.72 -9.91 -24.29
C SER A 271 -14.27 -8.50 -24.08
N LEU A 272 -14.32 -7.67 -25.15
CA LEU A 272 -14.95 -6.35 -25.12
C LEU A 272 -16.42 -6.41 -24.77
N LYS A 273 -17.17 -7.37 -25.32
CA LYS A 273 -18.60 -7.56 -25.01
C LYS A 273 -18.82 -7.91 -23.55
N ASP A 274 -18.08 -8.88 -23.00
CA ASP A 274 -18.25 -9.32 -21.62
C ASP A 274 -17.86 -8.21 -20.62
N MET A 275 -16.79 -7.45 -20.87
CA MET A 275 -16.44 -6.28 -20.06
C MET A 275 -17.46 -5.14 -20.15
N THR A 276 -17.97 -4.86 -21.36
CA THR A 276 -19.00 -3.83 -21.57
C THR A 276 -20.29 -4.19 -20.82
N ASP A 277 -20.68 -5.47 -20.79
CA ASP A 277 -21.85 -5.92 -20.04
C ASP A 277 -21.62 -5.86 -18.51
N LYS A 278 -20.40 -6.12 -18.03
CA LYS A 278 -20.04 -5.94 -16.62
C LYS A 278 -20.04 -4.46 -16.19
N LEU A 279 -19.53 -3.55 -17.02
CA LEU A 279 -19.56 -2.11 -16.75
C LEU A 279 -21.01 -1.60 -16.64
N LYS A 280 -21.94 -2.14 -17.44
CA LYS A 280 -23.39 -1.85 -17.30
C LYS A 280 -23.94 -2.37 -15.97
N GLU A 281 -23.58 -3.58 -15.55
CA GLU A 281 -23.99 -4.15 -14.24
C GLU A 281 -23.49 -3.29 -13.07
N ILE A 282 -22.23 -2.84 -13.11
CA ILE A 282 -21.64 -1.95 -12.10
C ILE A 282 -22.39 -0.62 -12.08
N LYS A 283 -22.55 0.04 -13.23
CA LYS A 283 -23.23 1.35 -13.36
C LYS A 283 -24.70 1.32 -12.93
N ALA A 284 -25.36 0.16 -13.02
CA ALA A 284 -26.76 -0.01 -12.60
C ALA A 284 -26.93 -0.21 -11.09
N ASP A 285 -26.16 -1.14 -10.50
CA ASP A 285 -26.46 -1.66 -9.15
C ASP A 285 -25.34 -1.45 -8.11
N ARG A 286 -24.09 -1.20 -8.55
CA ARG A 286 -22.88 -1.40 -7.73
C ARG A 286 -21.74 -0.41 -8.07
N GLU A 287 -22.06 0.83 -8.42
CA GLU A 287 -21.06 1.84 -8.78
C GLU A 287 -20.18 2.19 -7.57
N CYS A 288 -18.90 1.78 -7.62
CA CYS A 288 -17.88 2.06 -6.60
C CYS A 288 -16.85 3.13 -7.03
N TYR A 289 -17.06 3.76 -8.19
CA TYR A 289 -16.14 4.77 -8.70
C TYR A 289 -16.17 6.05 -7.86
N ILE A 290 -15.00 6.60 -7.58
CA ILE A 290 -14.86 7.85 -6.84
C ILE A 290 -15.00 9.03 -7.81
N ASN A 291 -15.77 10.05 -7.42
CA ASN A 291 -15.87 11.30 -8.19
C ASN A 291 -14.58 12.11 -8.00
N ALA A 292 -13.55 11.73 -8.75
CA ALA A 292 -12.24 12.35 -8.78
C ALA A 292 -11.86 12.62 -10.24
N PRO A 293 -11.75 13.89 -10.67
CA PRO A 293 -11.18 14.23 -11.96
C PRO A 293 -9.76 13.69 -12.12
N TYR A 294 -9.39 13.34 -13.35
CA TYR A 294 -8.01 12.97 -13.66
C TYR A 294 -7.03 14.12 -13.36
N GLU A 295 -5.98 13.80 -12.61
CA GLU A 295 -4.89 14.71 -12.24
C GLU A 295 -3.56 14.07 -12.69
N PRO A 296 -2.84 14.65 -13.68
CA PRO A 296 -1.59 14.08 -14.18
C PRO A 296 -0.48 13.96 -13.12
N ASP A 297 -0.44 14.90 -12.17
CA ASP A 297 0.54 14.93 -11.08
C ASP A 297 0.07 14.15 -9.82
N HIS A 298 -0.97 13.32 -9.94
CA HIS A 298 -1.48 12.51 -8.83
C HIS A 298 -0.37 11.60 -8.27
N LYS A 299 -0.31 11.51 -6.94
CA LYS A 299 0.60 10.61 -6.24
C LYS A 299 -0.20 9.69 -5.32
N PRO A 300 0.04 8.37 -5.36
CA PRO A 300 -0.63 7.44 -4.46
C PRO A 300 -0.27 7.75 -3.01
N VAL A 301 -1.22 7.45 -2.11
CA VAL A 301 -0.93 7.32 -0.68
C VAL A 301 0.06 6.17 -0.50
N ILE A 302 1.07 6.34 0.34
CA ILE A 302 2.04 5.29 0.68
C ILE A 302 1.72 4.78 2.09
N SER A 303 1.68 3.46 2.26
CA SER A 303 1.66 2.77 3.57
C SER A 303 2.85 1.81 3.66
N ILE A 304 3.60 1.86 4.78
CA ILE A 304 4.75 0.97 5.00
C ILE A 304 4.70 0.38 6.41
N CYS A 305 3.96 -0.71 6.55
CA CYS A 305 3.86 -1.46 7.79
C CYS A 305 5.25 -1.83 8.35
N GLY A 306 5.54 -1.37 9.57
CA GLY A 306 6.79 -1.59 10.30
C GLY A 306 7.70 -0.37 10.38
N ASN A 307 7.26 0.80 9.90
CA ASN A 307 7.99 2.08 9.97
C ASN A 307 7.77 2.83 11.31
N GLY A 308 6.78 2.43 12.11
CA GLY A 308 6.40 3.04 13.39
C GLY A 308 5.38 4.18 13.30
N VAL A 309 4.72 4.35 12.16
CA VAL A 309 3.69 5.33 11.85
C VAL A 309 2.45 4.58 11.37
N VAL A 310 1.28 4.86 11.95
CA VAL A 310 0.04 4.23 11.51
C VAL A 310 -0.42 4.86 10.20
N ASP A 311 -0.16 4.18 9.09
CA ASP A 311 -0.55 4.63 7.75
C ASP A 311 -2.00 4.22 7.41
N GLU A 312 -2.54 4.73 6.30
CA GLU A 312 -3.92 4.47 5.90
C GLU A 312 -4.13 2.98 5.54
N GLY A 313 -4.99 2.30 6.30
CA GLY A 313 -5.27 0.86 6.18
C GLY A 313 -4.74 0.03 7.35
N GLU A 314 -3.85 0.60 8.17
CA GLU A 314 -3.31 -0.02 9.37
C GLU A 314 -4.15 0.32 10.61
N GLN A 315 -4.08 -0.53 11.63
CA GLN A 315 -4.73 -0.26 12.93
C GLN A 315 -3.71 0.18 14.00
N CYS A 316 -2.45 -0.20 13.80
CA CYS A 316 -1.33 0.12 14.66
C CYS A 316 -0.03 -0.17 13.89
N ASP A 317 1.05 0.53 14.21
CA ASP A 317 2.39 0.12 13.80
C ASP A 317 3.32 0.22 15.00
N CYS A 318 3.94 -0.91 15.36
CA CYS A 318 4.88 -1.02 16.46
C CYS A 318 6.32 -1.29 15.98
N GLY A 319 6.57 -1.35 14.67
CA GLY A 319 7.87 -1.64 14.08
C GLY A 319 7.95 -2.99 13.35
N HIS A 320 9.09 -3.20 12.69
CA HIS A 320 9.27 -4.25 11.70
C HIS A 320 9.33 -5.67 12.29
N HIS A 321 10.05 -5.89 13.39
CA HIS A 321 10.13 -7.20 14.05
C HIS A 321 9.54 -7.19 15.47
N TYR A 322 9.25 -8.39 15.99
CA TYR A 322 8.80 -8.60 17.37
C TYR A 322 9.71 -7.96 18.45
N ASN A 323 11.03 -7.86 18.19
CA ASN A 323 11.96 -7.25 19.14
C ASN A 323 11.82 -5.72 19.21
N ASP A 324 11.42 -5.09 18.11
CA ASP A 324 11.20 -3.64 17.99
C ASP A 324 9.78 -3.28 18.48
N CYS A 325 8.83 -4.20 18.28
CA CYS A 325 7.45 -4.10 18.71
C CYS A 325 7.28 -4.25 20.22
N HIS A 326 7.17 -3.11 20.92
CA HIS A 326 6.92 -3.09 22.37
C HIS A 326 5.43 -3.07 22.74
N ASP A 327 4.52 -2.90 21.77
CA ASP A 327 3.07 -3.01 22.01
C ASP A 327 2.60 -4.46 21.86
N ALA A 328 2.28 -5.09 22.99
CA ALA A 328 1.73 -6.45 23.02
C ALA A 328 0.36 -6.62 22.33
N CYS A 329 -0.30 -5.50 22.01
CA CYS A 329 -1.58 -5.43 21.33
C CYS A 329 -1.50 -5.04 19.85
N CYS A 330 -0.30 -4.88 19.31
CA CYS A 330 -0.07 -4.75 17.87
C CYS A 330 0.61 -6.00 17.30
N TYR A 331 0.35 -6.35 16.04
CA TYR A 331 1.18 -7.28 15.29
C TYR A 331 2.29 -6.50 14.55
N PRO A 332 3.58 -6.86 14.72
CA PRO A 332 4.66 -6.28 13.93
C PRO A 332 4.52 -6.64 12.45
N ALA A 333 5.27 -5.95 11.59
CA ALA A 333 5.29 -6.22 10.15
C ALA A 333 5.58 -7.70 9.84
N ILE A 334 6.62 -8.25 10.48
CA ILE A 334 6.93 -9.68 10.42
C ILE A 334 6.36 -10.36 11.66
N ILE A 335 5.16 -10.92 11.50
CA ILE A 335 4.45 -11.68 12.55
C ILE A 335 5.27 -12.89 12.98
N SER A 336 5.43 -13.06 14.30
CA SER A 336 6.18 -14.16 14.88
C SER A 336 5.50 -15.52 14.62
N PRO A 337 6.25 -16.64 14.44
CA PRO A 337 5.63 -17.96 14.30
C PRO A 337 4.70 -18.35 15.47
N PRO A 338 5.00 -18.02 16.75
CA PRO A 338 4.05 -18.21 17.85
C PRO A 338 2.75 -17.41 17.71
N ASP A 339 2.81 -16.15 17.26
CA ASP A 339 1.61 -15.34 17.04
C ASP A 339 0.81 -15.85 15.83
N ARG A 340 1.46 -16.27 14.75
CA ARG A 340 0.81 -16.88 13.56
C ARG A 340 0.20 -18.24 13.88
N TYR A 341 0.79 -19.02 14.79
CA TYR A 341 0.21 -20.27 15.29
C TYR A 341 -1.02 -20.01 16.19
N ALA A 342 -0.98 -18.95 17.01
CA ALA A 342 -2.11 -18.55 17.84
C ALA A 342 -3.25 -17.94 17.02
N ASN A 343 -2.94 -17.24 15.92
CA ASN A 343 -3.88 -16.68 14.96
C ASN A 343 -3.34 -16.80 13.53
N ALA A 344 -3.79 -17.83 12.80
CA ALA A 344 -3.38 -18.06 11.41
C ALA A 344 -3.87 -16.98 10.43
N SER A 345 -4.86 -16.18 10.84
CA SER A 345 -5.40 -15.03 10.09
C SER A 345 -4.78 -13.70 10.51
N ALA A 346 -3.76 -13.69 11.38
CA ALA A 346 -3.09 -12.47 11.82
C ALA A 346 -2.52 -11.68 10.63
N VAL A 347 -2.84 -10.39 10.61
CA VAL A 347 -2.45 -9.43 9.56
C VAL A 347 -1.35 -8.51 10.13
N PRO A 348 -0.28 -8.20 9.38
CA PRO A 348 0.71 -7.21 9.79
C PRO A 348 0.06 -5.85 10.13
N CYS A 349 0.60 -5.12 11.11
CA CYS A 349 0.12 -3.78 11.51
C CYS A 349 -1.39 -3.72 11.85
N SER A 350 -1.91 -4.81 12.41
CA SER A 350 -3.28 -4.90 12.91
C SER A 350 -3.32 -5.26 14.41
N THR A 351 -4.49 -5.06 15.02
CA THR A 351 -4.69 -5.30 16.45
C THR A 351 -4.54 -6.79 16.78
N ASN A 352 -3.75 -7.11 17.80
CA ASN A 352 -3.55 -8.47 18.26
C ASN A 352 -4.83 -9.02 18.90
N GLU A 353 -5.33 -10.17 18.44
CA GLU A 353 -6.61 -10.76 18.91
C GLU A 353 -6.53 -11.37 20.33
N LYS A 354 -5.42 -11.21 21.04
CA LYS A 354 -5.30 -11.53 22.47
C LYS A 354 -6.43 -10.86 23.26
N ARG A 355 -7.10 -11.64 24.13
CA ARG A 355 -8.27 -11.17 24.90
C ARG A 355 -8.04 -9.88 25.70
N SER A 356 -6.81 -9.64 26.15
CA SER A 356 -6.41 -8.40 26.85
C SER A 356 -6.46 -7.15 25.99
N CYS A 357 -6.36 -7.29 24.66
CA CYS A 357 -6.34 -6.22 23.68
C CYS A 357 -7.74 -5.92 23.16
N LEU A 358 -8.53 -6.97 22.88
CA LEU A 358 -9.95 -6.84 22.51
C LEU A 358 -10.83 -6.39 23.69
N HIS A 359 -10.44 -6.73 24.92
CA HIS A 359 -11.15 -6.37 26.15
C HIS A 359 -10.16 -5.79 27.19
N PRO A 360 -9.68 -4.56 27.00
CA PRO A 360 -8.78 -3.92 27.95
C PRO A 360 -9.46 -3.80 29.32
N VAL A 361 -8.69 -4.06 30.38
CA VAL A 361 -9.17 -3.90 31.76
C VAL A 361 -9.62 -2.46 31.98
N GLY A 362 -10.91 -2.27 32.25
CA GLY A 362 -11.53 -0.94 32.27
C GLY A 362 -10.82 0.02 33.23
N LEU A 363 -10.83 1.31 32.88
CA LEU A 363 -10.16 2.43 33.57
C LEU A 363 -10.30 2.41 35.11
N VAL A 364 -11.37 1.82 35.63
CA VAL A 364 -11.60 1.53 37.06
C VAL A 364 -10.34 0.95 37.72
N PHE A 365 -9.71 -0.07 37.13
CA PHE A 365 -8.57 -0.76 37.74
C PHE A 365 -7.23 -0.08 37.42
N GLY A 366 -7.06 0.48 36.22
CA GLY A 366 -5.82 1.13 35.80
C GLY A 366 -5.61 2.54 36.36
N VAL A 367 -6.70 3.28 36.64
CA VAL A 367 -6.64 4.70 37.07
C VAL A 367 -7.33 4.90 38.42
N TYR A 368 -8.59 4.49 38.56
CA TYR A 368 -9.36 4.83 39.77
C TYR A 368 -8.88 4.07 41.02
N VAL A 369 -8.55 2.77 40.92
CA VAL A 369 -8.01 2.01 42.06
C VAL A 369 -6.68 2.59 42.56
N PRO A 370 -5.66 2.86 41.72
CA PRO A 370 -4.45 3.57 42.15
C PRO A 370 -4.73 4.94 42.79
N LEU A 371 -5.63 5.75 42.20
CA LEU A 371 -6.01 7.05 42.77
C LEU A 371 -6.68 6.92 44.14
N VAL A 372 -7.56 5.93 44.33
CA VAL A 372 -8.18 5.63 45.64
C VAL A 372 -7.13 5.19 46.66
N VAL A 373 -6.16 4.35 46.27
CA VAL A 373 -5.05 3.94 47.15
C VAL A 373 -4.19 5.14 47.55
N ILE A 374 -3.83 6.02 46.61
CA ILE A 374 -3.08 7.26 46.88
C ILE A 374 -3.89 8.20 47.79
N PHE A 375 -5.18 8.36 47.55
CA PHE A 375 -6.08 9.19 48.37
C PHE A 375 -6.20 8.67 49.81
N LEU A 376 -6.39 7.36 49.98
CA LEU A 376 -6.44 6.75 51.31
C LEU A 376 -5.08 6.82 52.04
N ALA A 377 -3.98 6.62 51.33
CA ALA A 377 -2.62 6.73 51.89
C ALA A 377 -2.29 8.17 52.32
N THR A 378 -2.67 9.18 51.53
CA THR A 378 -2.46 10.60 51.86
C THR A 378 -3.33 11.05 53.05
N ILE A 379 -4.59 10.62 53.13
CA ILE A 379 -5.44 10.84 54.32
C ILE A 379 -4.82 10.19 55.55
N LEU A 380 -4.44 8.91 55.47
CA LEU A 380 -3.87 8.18 56.60
C LEU A 380 -2.56 8.82 57.07
N GLY A 381 -1.67 9.19 56.14
CA GLY A 381 -0.45 9.93 56.42
C GLY A 381 -0.72 11.28 57.09
N GLY A 382 -1.67 12.05 56.57
CA GLY A 382 -2.09 13.33 57.15
C GLY A 382 -2.65 13.19 58.58
N VAL A 383 -3.46 12.16 58.84
CA VAL A 383 -3.99 11.86 60.19
C VAL A 383 -2.87 11.44 61.13
N LEU A 384 -1.97 10.56 60.70
CA LEU A 384 -0.82 10.12 61.52
C LEU A 384 0.11 11.28 61.87
N LEU A 385 0.47 12.12 60.90
CA LEU A 385 1.30 13.31 61.11
C LEU A 385 0.60 14.34 62.00
N SER A 386 -0.70 14.58 61.81
CA SER A 386 -1.49 15.48 62.67
C SER A 386 -1.59 14.97 64.11
N ARG A 387 -1.72 13.65 64.28
CA ARG A 387 -1.76 13.00 65.60
C ARG A 387 -0.39 13.00 66.28
N ASP A 388 0.71 12.80 65.55
CA ASP A 388 2.05 12.95 66.12
C ASP A 388 2.32 14.41 66.54
N TRP A 389 1.97 15.37 65.67
CA TRP A 389 2.14 16.80 65.95
C TRP A 389 1.44 17.26 67.23
N ARG A 390 0.23 16.75 67.50
CA ARG A 390 -0.54 17.07 68.72
C ARG A 390 -0.04 16.35 69.98
N ASN A 391 0.71 15.25 69.84
CA ASN A 391 1.16 14.43 70.96
C ASN A 391 2.68 14.53 71.14
N SER A 392 3.42 13.57 70.58
CA SER A 392 4.83 13.33 70.88
C SER A 392 5.83 13.97 69.93
N LYS A 393 5.35 14.56 68.82
CA LYS A 393 6.15 15.25 67.79
C LYS A 393 7.39 14.47 67.32
N ARG A 394 7.32 13.13 67.32
CA ARG A 394 8.45 12.23 66.99
C ARG A 394 8.92 12.41 65.55
N CYS A 395 8.00 12.62 64.61
CA CYS A 395 8.31 12.87 63.19
C CYS A 395 8.83 14.30 62.96
N PHE A 396 8.51 15.24 63.86
CA PHE A 396 8.85 16.66 63.78
C PHE A 396 10.00 17.07 64.72
N LYS A 397 10.85 16.12 65.14
CA LYS A 397 12.01 16.39 66.01
C LYS A 397 12.94 17.47 65.44
N HIS A 398 13.19 17.47 64.13
CA HIS A 398 14.07 18.42 63.47
C HIS A 398 13.56 19.88 63.53
N ILE A 399 12.23 20.10 63.50
CA ILE A 399 11.61 21.43 63.68
C ILE A 399 11.56 21.83 65.16
N THR A 400 11.30 20.88 66.06
CA THR A 400 11.13 21.16 67.49
C THR A 400 12.43 21.31 68.27
N HIS A 401 13.54 20.77 67.76
CA HIS A 401 14.88 20.84 68.37
C HIS A 401 15.87 21.65 67.53
N GLY A 402 15.40 22.32 66.46
CA GLY A 402 16.21 23.30 65.73
C GLY A 402 16.45 24.55 66.58
N HIS A 403 17.71 25.00 66.65
CA HIS A 403 18.12 26.16 67.44
C HIS A 403 17.55 27.49 66.88
N VAL A 404 16.31 27.82 67.23
CA VAL A 404 15.77 29.18 67.06
C VAL A 404 16.24 30.05 68.23
N ARG A 405 17.37 30.75 68.06
CA ARG A 405 17.72 31.88 68.94
C ARG A 405 16.81 33.05 68.59
N ILE A 406 15.82 33.33 69.45
CA ILE A 406 15.14 34.62 69.43
C ILE A 406 16.12 35.63 70.02
N VAL A 407 16.60 36.55 69.18
CA VAL A 407 17.35 37.74 69.64
C VAL A 407 16.31 38.79 70.03
N GLY A 408 16.28 39.14 71.32
CA GLY A 408 15.46 40.22 71.87
C GLY A 408 16.28 41.50 72.05
#